data_AF-A0A4Q6C7V2-F1
#
_entry.id   AF-A0A4Q6C7V2-F1
#
_cell.length_a   1.000
_cell.length_b   1.000
_cell.length_c   1.000
_cell.angle_alpha   90.00
_cell.angle_beta   90.00
_cell.angle_gamma   90.00
#
_symmetry.space_group_name_H-M   'P 1'
#
loop_
_entity.id
_entity.type
_entity.pdbx_description
1 polymer ?
#
loop_
_entity_poly.entity_id
_entity_poly.type
_entity_poly.pdbx_seq_one_letter_code
_entity_poly.pdbx_strand_id
1 'polypeptide(L)'
;MKPMSSELENHCQPPQDRLQSLKAQLADPNALVDLNGFFKLTKTDQGFVDAVAIRDRSLENEVGRWIEERSSFELLMSRYRDYDPELHSEELPQHYPLRILSGIGSVSSGKNIFMFFPDALGLLPVDEKDVFGLEFVDVWNNMFRRSIFECVKRTFVIEDHFKILVPLEMNLDRAIYLSSIFHEIGHRTGPFKVSPSFASGMNLSPFQIDVFGELATDSLLIKNLSEFPEIALFIILQRIFWFGRRGFADNPLSASINADNDAWIGSLLWTRLIDSGVITQTSRGLKFNPSRIAGCFESLLHEIDSLAQSTKGRLNQQELVWQWMSDQVPFMRGRFFLPEGLKAVFETCHDIPEVPHFQPTFSYQHLNELRSQAVAPACGEIA
;
A
#
# COMPACT_ATOMS: atom_id res chain seq x y z
N MET A 1 -33.69 -18.76 -21.09
CA MET A 1 -32.51 -18.99 -20.22
C MET A 1 -31.36 -19.38 -21.12
N LYS A 2 -30.37 -18.50 -21.29
CA LYS A 2 -29.09 -18.88 -21.92
C LYS A 2 -28.30 -19.72 -20.91
N PRO A 3 -27.62 -20.79 -21.32
CA PRO A 3 -26.88 -21.63 -20.40
C PRO A 3 -25.63 -20.89 -19.89
N MET A 4 -25.52 -20.72 -18.57
CA MET A 4 -24.26 -20.37 -17.87
C MET A 4 -23.39 -21.64 -17.79
N SER A 5 -22.79 -22.09 -18.89
CA SER A 5 -22.14 -23.42 -18.92
C SER A 5 -20.73 -23.48 -19.50
N SER A 6 -19.94 -22.41 -19.38
CA SER A 6 -18.48 -22.47 -19.62
C SER A 6 -17.68 -21.47 -18.80
N GLU A 7 -18.30 -20.37 -18.34
CA GLU A 7 -17.63 -19.35 -17.51
C GLU A 7 -17.36 -19.81 -16.06
N LEU A 8 -18.06 -20.84 -15.57
CA LEU A 8 -17.83 -21.41 -14.23
C LEU A 8 -16.72 -22.48 -14.20
N GLU A 9 -16.29 -23.04 -15.34
CA GLU A 9 -15.29 -24.11 -15.36
C GLU A 9 -13.86 -23.60 -15.11
N ASN A 10 -13.56 -22.33 -15.47
CA ASN A 10 -12.29 -21.69 -15.10
C ASN A 10 -12.17 -21.35 -13.60
N HIS A 11 -13.26 -21.46 -12.84
CA HIS A 11 -13.22 -21.34 -11.38
C HIS A 11 -12.75 -22.61 -10.68
N CYS A 12 -12.48 -23.70 -11.41
CA CYS A 12 -12.09 -24.99 -10.86
C CYS A 12 -10.58 -25.30 -10.94
N GLN A 13 -9.73 -24.39 -11.46
CA GLN A 13 -8.29 -24.62 -11.40
C GLN A 13 -7.82 -24.63 -9.93
N PRO A 14 -7.07 -25.66 -9.50
CA PRO A 14 -6.43 -25.69 -8.19
C PRO A 14 -5.62 -24.41 -7.95
N PRO A 15 -5.63 -23.84 -6.74
CA PRO A 15 -4.86 -22.63 -6.41
C PRO A 15 -3.37 -22.70 -6.82
N GLN A 16 -2.73 -23.86 -6.69
CA GLN A 16 -1.36 -24.09 -7.12
C GLN A 16 -1.17 -23.92 -8.63
N ASP A 17 -2.08 -24.47 -9.44
CA ASP A 17 -2.00 -24.39 -10.90
C ASP A 17 -2.18 -22.93 -11.36
N ARG A 18 -3.09 -22.20 -10.71
CA ARG A 18 -3.27 -20.76 -10.96
C ARG A 18 -2.03 -19.96 -10.59
N LEU A 19 -1.40 -20.24 -9.45
CA LEU A 19 -0.16 -19.60 -9.03
C LEU A 19 0.97 -19.82 -10.05
N GLN A 20 1.13 -21.07 -10.54
CA GLN A 20 2.15 -21.38 -11.55
C GLN A 20 1.86 -20.72 -12.91
N SER A 21 0.60 -20.72 -13.34
CA SER A 21 0.19 -20.02 -14.56
C SER A 21 0.49 -18.53 -14.47
N LEU A 22 0.18 -17.89 -13.34
CA LEU A 22 0.46 -16.48 -13.10
C LEU A 22 1.96 -16.19 -13.11
N LYS A 23 2.79 -17.03 -12.47
CA LYS A 23 4.26 -16.90 -12.52
C LYS A 23 4.78 -16.99 -13.96
N ALA A 24 4.26 -17.93 -14.76
CA ALA A 24 4.65 -18.06 -16.16
C ALA A 24 4.29 -16.82 -17.00
N GLN A 25 3.08 -16.27 -16.80
CA GLN A 25 2.64 -15.04 -17.47
C GLN A 25 3.50 -13.84 -17.07
N LEU A 26 3.88 -13.71 -15.78
CA LEU A 26 4.72 -12.60 -15.31
C LEU A 26 6.18 -12.69 -15.79
N ALA A 27 6.66 -13.89 -16.12
CA ALA A 27 8.00 -14.12 -16.65
C ALA A 27 8.14 -13.69 -18.12
N ASP A 28 7.07 -13.79 -18.91
CA ASP A 28 7.06 -13.35 -20.30
C ASP A 28 6.83 -11.83 -20.39
N PRO A 29 7.79 -11.04 -20.93
CA PRO A 29 7.68 -9.60 -21.02
C PRO A 29 6.53 -9.10 -21.92
N ASN A 30 5.97 -9.94 -22.79
CA ASN A 30 4.89 -9.57 -23.71
C ASN A 30 3.55 -10.20 -23.33
N ALA A 31 3.51 -11.04 -22.29
CA ALA A 31 2.28 -11.71 -21.92
C ALA A 31 1.29 -10.77 -21.22
N LEU A 32 0.03 -11.01 -21.52
CA LEU A 32 -1.07 -10.49 -20.73
C LEU A 32 -1.21 -11.32 -19.45
N VAL A 33 -1.55 -10.66 -18.36
CA VAL A 33 -1.79 -11.27 -17.05
C VAL A 33 -3.29 -11.44 -16.86
N ASP A 34 -3.79 -12.67 -16.88
CA ASP A 34 -5.20 -12.99 -16.64
C ASP A 34 -5.45 -13.25 -15.15
N LEU A 35 -6.22 -12.35 -14.55
CA LEU A 35 -6.66 -12.41 -13.16
C LEU A 35 -8.13 -12.82 -13.14
N ASN A 36 -8.39 -14.14 -13.12
CA ASN A 36 -9.73 -14.69 -13.05
C ASN A 36 -9.90 -15.58 -11.80
N GLY A 37 -10.81 -15.20 -10.91
CA GLY A 37 -11.19 -16.01 -9.76
C GLY A 37 -11.43 -15.22 -8.49
N PHE A 38 -11.54 -15.94 -7.38
CA PHE A 38 -11.67 -15.36 -6.05
C PHE A 38 -10.31 -15.21 -5.40
N PHE A 39 -9.95 -13.98 -5.06
CA PHE A 39 -8.70 -13.66 -4.41
C PHE A 39 -8.98 -13.07 -3.02
N LYS A 40 -8.14 -13.39 -2.05
CA LYS A 40 -8.00 -12.59 -0.84
C LYS A 40 -7.34 -11.29 -1.25
N LEU A 41 -7.92 -10.17 -0.85
CA LEU A 41 -7.45 -8.85 -1.24
C LEU A 41 -7.05 -8.09 0.02
N THR A 42 -6.18 -7.09 -0.13
CA THR A 42 -5.56 -6.40 1.00
C THR A 42 -6.56 -5.91 2.05
N LYS A 43 -7.75 -5.47 1.63
CA LYS A 43 -8.75 -4.84 2.49
C LYS A 43 -10.12 -5.51 2.50
N THR A 44 -10.25 -6.69 1.92
CA THR A 44 -11.50 -7.47 1.90
C THR A 44 -11.20 -8.96 1.97
N ASP A 45 -11.99 -9.69 2.78
CA ASP A 45 -11.81 -11.13 3.04
C ASP A 45 -11.56 -11.95 1.77
N GLN A 46 -12.48 -11.86 0.81
CA GLN A 46 -12.32 -12.49 -0.50
C GLN A 46 -13.23 -11.79 -1.52
N GLY A 47 -12.71 -11.53 -2.71
CA GLY A 47 -13.46 -10.86 -3.77
C GLY A 47 -13.21 -11.50 -5.12
N PHE A 48 -14.28 -11.56 -5.93
CA PHE A 48 -14.16 -12.01 -7.30
C PHE A 48 -13.45 -10.94 -8.15
N VAL A 49 -12.47 -11.37 -8.92
CA VAL A 49 -11.74 -10.56 -9.90
C VAL A 49 -11.82 -11.26 -11.25
N ASP A 50 -12.18 -10.48 -12.26
CA ASP A 50 -12.19 -10.91 -13.64
C ASP A 50 -11.57 -9.82 -14.49
N ALA A 51 -10.26 -9.91 -14.72
CA ALA A 51 -9.49 -8.85 -15.36
C ALA A 51 -8.32 -9.38 -16.19
N VAL A 52 -7.97 -8.60 -17.20
CA VAL A 52 -6.73 -8.73 -17.95
C VAL A 52 -5.88 -7.49 -17.69
N ALA A 53 -4.63 -7.73 -17.33
CA ALA A 53 -3.65 -6.72 -17.03
C ALA A 53 -2.38 -6.89 -17.88
N ILE A 54 -1.53 -5.87 -17.88
CA ILE A 54 -0.19 -5.93 -18.46
C ILE A 54 0.83 -5.47 -17.43
N ARG A 55 1.98 -6.14 -17.38
CA ARG A 55 3.13 -5.74 -16.57
C ARG A 55 3.80 -4.51 -17.20
N ASP A 56 3.85 -3.41 -16.46
CA ASP A 56 4.43 -2.15 -16.93
C ASP A 56 5.95 -2.14 -16.81
N ARG A 57 6.61 -2.81 -17.76
CA ARG A 57 8.07 -2.84 -17.88
C ARG A 57 8.69 -1.47 -18.12
N SER A 58 7.97 -0.53 -18.74
CA SER A 58 8.47 0.84 -18.93
C SER A 58 8.65 1.51 -17.58
N LEU A 59 7.65 1.38 -16.70
CA LEU A 59 7.73 1.90 -15.35
C LEU A 59 8.83 1.23 -14.53
N GLU A 60 9.04 -0.09 -14.67
CA GLU A 60 10.17 -0.78 -14.02
C GLU A 60 11.52 -0.17 -14.42
N ASN A 61 11.74 0.01 -15.72
CA ASN A 61 12.97 0.59 -16.25
C ASN A 61 13.11 2.07 -15.87
N GLU A 62 12.01 2.81 -15.81
CA GLU A 62 11.98 4.20 -15.35
C GLU A 62 12.35 4.33 -13.88
N VAL A 63 11.78 3.49 -13.00
CA VAL A 63 12.14 3.49 -11.58
C VAL A 63 13.58 3.05 -11.38
N GLY A 64 14.05 2.03 -12.11
CA GLY A 64 15.46 1.63 -12.09
C GLY A 64 16.38 2.80 -12.47
N ARG A 65 16.12 3.49 -13.57
CA ARG A 65 16.88 4.70 -13.95
C ARG A 65 16.77 5.81 -12.92
N TRP A 66 15.58 6.01 -12.35
CA TRP A 66 15.35 7.05 -11.35
C TRP A 66 16.13 6.79 -10.05
N ILE A 67 16.31 5.53 -9.67
CA ILE A 67 17.22 5.12 -8.60
C ILE A 67 18.66 5.52 -8.95
N GLU A 68 19.17 5.09 -10.10
CA GLU A 68 20.54 5.36 -10.54
C GLU A 68 20.84 6.87 -10.75
N GLU A 69 19.83 7.67 -11.09
CA GLU A 69 19.98 9.12 -11.25
C GLU A 69 20.18 9.86 -9.92
N ARG A 70 19.64 9.33 -8.82
CA ARG A 70 19.61 10.01 -7.51
C ARG A 70 20.45 9.31 -6.43
N SER A 71 20.70 8.02 -6.59
CA SER A 71 21.37 7.15 -5.61
C SER A 71 21.90 5.89 -6.32
N SER A 72 22.03 4.77 -5.62
CA SER A 72 22.18 3.43 -6.21
C SER A 72 21.40 2.42 -5.39
N PHE A 73 20.95 1.33 -6.00
CA PHE A 73 20.23 0.28 -5.27
C PHE A 73 21.06 -0.28 -4.09
N GLU A 74 22.36 -0.47 -4.28
CA GLU A 74 23.27 -0.99 -3.24
C GLU A 74 23.38 -0.05 -2.04
N LEU A 75 23.41 1.27 -2.29
CA LEU A 75 23.44 2.28 -1.24
C LEU A 75 22.12 2.35 -0.48
N LEU A 76 20.99 2.23 -1.18
CA LEU A 76 19.68 2.20 -0.53
C LEU A 76 19.56 0.94 0.35
N MET A 77 19.93 -0.23 -0.17
CA MET A 77 19.93 -1.48 0.59
C MET A 77 20.92 -1.46 1.77
N SER A 78 22.07 -0.80 1.64
CA SER A 78 23.01 -0.70 2.76
C SER A 78 22.41 0.00 3.96
N ARG A 79 21.56 1.00 3.76
CA ARG A 79 20.85 1.70 4.86
C ARG A 79 19.87 0.78 5.59
N TYR A 80 19.20 -0.11 4.87
CA TYR A 80 18.34 -1.13 5.49
C TYR A 80 19.17 -2.14 6.30
N ARG A 81 20.33 -2.57 5.80
CA ARG A 81 21.27 -3.43 6.55
C ARG A 81 21.89 -2.76 7.77
N ASP A 82 22.22 -1.47 7.66
CA ASP A 82 22.75 -0.70 8.79
C ASP A 82 21.72 -0.60 9.91
N TYR A 83 20.43 -0.60 9.55
CA TYR A 83 19.33 -0.63 10.52
C TYR A 83 19.02 -2.04 11.03
N ASP A 84 19.01 -3.06 10.16
CA ASP A 84 18.85 -4.47 10.53
C ASP A 84 19.97 -5.35 9.93
N PRO A 85 21.04 -5.62 10.71
CA PRO A 85 22.16 -6.45 10.25
C PRO A 85 21.78 -7.91 9.98
N GLU A 86 20.61 -8.37 10.43
CA GLU A 86 20.10 -9.73 10.20
C GLU A 86 19.24 -9.83 8.93
N LEU A 87 19.11 -8.76 8.14
CA LEU A 87 18.38 -8.79 6.88
C LEU A 87 18.99 -9.85 5.93
N HIS A 88 18.27 -10.97 5.76
CA HIS A 88 18.81 -12.18 5.13
C HIS A 88 18.85 -12.14 3.60
N SER A 89 17.97 -11.36 2.95
CA SER A 89 17.86 -11.28 1.49
C SER A 89 18.11 -9.87 1.00
N GLU A 90 19.07 -9.74 0.09
CA GLU A 90 19.41 -8.49 -0.61
C GLU A 90 18.75 -8.41 -2.00
N GLU A 91 18.02 -9.46 -2.39
CA GLU A 91 17.35 -9.50 -3.67
C GLU A 91 16.11 -8.58 -3.63
N LEU A 92 15.89 -7.88 -4.74
CA LEU A 92 14.66 -7.13 -4.93
C LEU A 92 13.47 -8.07 -4.75
N PRO A 93 12.47 -7.71 -3.90
CA PRO A 93 11.25 -8.47 -3.84
C PRO A 93 10.64 -8.55 -5.23
N GLN A 94 10.10 -9.73 -5.58
CA GLN A 94 9.35 -9.89 -6.81
C GLN A 94 8.05 -9.08 -6.67
N HIS A 95 8.05 -7.85 -7.14
CA HIS A 95 6.89 -6.96 -7.09
C HIS A 95 6.70 -6.33 -8.45
N TYR A 96 5.53 -6.50 -9.04
CA TYR A 96 5.31 -6.16 -10.45
C TYR A 96 4.26 -5.06 -10.58
N PRO A 97 4.58 -3.93 -11.25
CA PRO A 97 3.59 -2.91 -11.53
C PRO A 97 2.70 -3.41 -12.68
N LEU A 98 1.39 -3.43 -12.44
CA LEU A 98 0.38 -3.82 -13.41
C LEU A 98 -0.50 -2.62 -13.80
N ARG A 99 -0.93 -2.62 -15.06
CA ARG A 99 -2.04 -1.79 -15.54
C ARG A 99 -3.19 -2.68 -15.98
N ILE A 100 -4.38 -2.38 -15.49
CA ILE A 100 -5.61 -3.10 -15.81
C ILE A 100 -6.12 -2.60 -17.17
N LEU A 101 -6.05 -3.48 -18.17
CA LEU A 101 -6.54 -3.19 -19.51
C LEU A 101 -8.07 -3.27 -19.54
N SER A 102 -8.63 -4.32 -18.95
CA SER A 102 -10.08 -4.53 -18.85
C SER A 102 -10.38 -5.36 -17.61
N GLY A 103 -11.52 -5.11 -16.94
CA GLY A 103 -11.92 -5.96 -15.83
C GLY A 103 -13.18 -5.52 -15.09
N ILE A 104 -13.74 -6.46 -14.32
CA ILE A 104 -14.87 -6.27 -13.41
C ILE A 104 -14.59 -6.91 -12.04
N GLY A 105 -15.54 -6.73 -11.13
CA GLY A 105 -15.47 -7.27 -9.78
C GLY A 105 -14.65 -6.36 -8.87
N SER A 106 -13.93 -6.97 -7.94
CA SER A 106 -13.28 -6.25 -6.85
C SER A 106 -12.14 -5.34 -7.34
N VAL A 107 -11.46 -5.65 -8.44
CA VAL A 107 -10.42 -4.78 -9.01
C VAL A 107 -10.99 -3.41 -9.46
N SER A 108 -12.19 -3.40 -10.04
CA SER A 108 -12.84 -2.16 -10.51
C SER A 108 -13.48 -1.36 -9.38
N SER A 109 -13.68 -1.97 -8.20
CA SER A 109 -14.27 -1.29 -7.04
C SER A 109 -13.42 -0.16 -6.45
N GLY A 110 -12.13 -0.08 -6.82
CA GLY A 110 -11.18 0.88 -6.26
C GLY A 110 -10.70 0.54 -4.83
N LYS A 111 -11.16 -0.57 -4.25
CA LYS A 111 -10.75 -1.02 -2.91
C LYS A 111 -9.42 -1.77 -2.91
N ASN A 112 -8.95 -2.22 -4.07
CA ASN A 112 -7.80 -3.10 -4.20
C ASN A 112 -6.72 -2.40 -5.02
N ILE A 113 -5.60 -2.19 -4.37
CA ILE A 113 -4.44 -1.46 -4.90
C ILE A 113 -3.26 -2.39 -5.16
N PHE A 114 -3.23 -3.56 -4.52
CA PHE A 114 -2.27 -4.60 -4.80
C PHE A 114 -2.83 -5.99 -4.47
N MET A 115 -2.08 -7.02 -4.85
CA MET A 115 -2.27 -8.41 -4.42
C MET A 115 -0.93 -9.02 -4.03
N PHE A 116 -0.91 -9.84 -2.98
CA PHE A 116 0.30 -10.48 -2.50
C PHE A 116 0.16 -12.00 -2.57
N PHE A 117 1.00 -12.65 -3.36
CA PHE A 117 0.97 -14.08 -3.59
C PHE A 117 2.02 -14.80 -2.73
N PRO A 118 1.74 -16.02 -2.26
CA PRO A 118 0.57 -16.84 -2.61
C PRO A 118 -0.66 -16.63 -1.68
N ASP A 119 -0.59 -15.73 -0.71
CA ASP A 119 -1.67 -15.45 0.27
C ASP A 119 -2.98 -14.98 -0.40
N ALA A 120 -2.90 -14.25 -1.52
CA ALA A 120 -4.05 -13.86 -2.33
C ALA A 120 -4.88 -15.06 -2.82
N LEU A 121 -4.30 -16.28 -2.84
CA LEU A 121 -4.97 -17.52 -3.18
C LEU A 121 -5.32 -18.39 -1.95
N GLY A 122 -5.13 -17.87 -0.74
CA GLY A 122 -5.31 -18.62 0.51
C GLY A 122 -4.24 -19.70 0.74
N LEU A 123 -3.08 -19.54 0.12
CA LEU A 123 -1.95 -20.45 0.22
C LEU A 123 -0.87 -19.87 1.14
N LEU A 124 -0.17 -20.73 1.86
CA LEU A 124 1.01 -20.34 2.65
C LEU A 124 2.26 -20.34 1.76
N PRO A 125 3.18 -19.36 1.93
CA PRO A 125 4.47 -19.40 1.24
C PRO A 125 5.31 -20.58 1.75
N VAL A 126 6.00 -21.25 0.83
CA VAL A 126 6.95 -22.33 1.15
C VAL A 126 8.36 -21.78 1.36
N ASP A 127 8.73 -20.76 0.58
CA ASP A 127 10.05 -20.09 0.57
C ASP A 127 9.84 -18.58 0.21
N GLU A 128 10.78 -17.70 0.57
CA GLU A 128 10.73 -16.27 0.25
C GLU A 128 10.65 -16.02 -1.26
N LYS A 129 11.34 -16.84 -2.06
CA LYS A 129 11.32 -16.76 -3.52
C LYS A 129 9.96 -17.10 -4.14
N ASP A 130 9.06 -17.72 -3.36
CA ASP A 130 7.72 -18.05 -3.84
C ASP A 130 6.73 -16.89 -3.74
N VAL A 131 7.15 -15.83 -3.06
CA VAL A 131 6.35 -14.67 -2.74
C VAL A 131 6.54 -13.59 -3.80
N PHE A 132 5.44 -13.06 -4.31
CA PHE A 132 5.47 -11.90 -5.19
C PHE A 132 4.23 -11.01 -5.03
N GLY A 133 4.38 -9.72 -5.28
CA GLY A 133 3.29 -8.76 -5.28
C GLY A 133 2.93 -8.25 -6.67
N LEU A 134 1.66 -7.89 -6.85
CA LEU A 134 1.12 -7.21 -8.02
C LEU A 134 0.60 -5.84 -7.59
N GLU A 135 1.18 -4.76 -8.12
CA GLU A 135 0.79 -3.39 -7.79
C GLU A 135 -0.11 -2.79 -8.88
N PHE A 136 -1.33 -2.36 -8.56
CA PHE A 136 -2.27 -1.80 -9.54
C PHE A 136 -2.10 -0.28 -9.69
N VAL A 137 -1.15 0.12 -10.54
CA VAL A 137 -0.69 1.51 -10.68
C VAL A 137 -1.79 2.47 -11.13
N ASP A 138 -2.69 2.00 -11.99
CA ASP A 138 -3.82 2.79 -12.51
C ASP A 138 -4.94 2.97 -11.49
N VAL A 139 -5.19 1.96 -10.64
CA VAL A 139 -6.11 2.08 -9.50
C VAL A 139 -5.60 3.10 -8.50
N TRP A 140 -4.31 3.06 -8.16
CA TRP A 140 -3.66 4.09 -7.35
C TRP A 140 -3.76 5.48 -7.96
N ASN A 141 -3.45 5.62 -9.25
CA ASN A 141 -3.58 6.90 -9.95
C ASN A 141 -5.00 7.47 -9.84
N ASN A 142 -6.01 6.63 -10.06
CA ASN A 142 -7.40 7.02 -9.92
C ASN A 142 -7.71 7.46 -8.49
N MET A 143 -7.23 6.73 -7.49
CA MET A 143 -7.38 7.09 -6.08
C MET A 143 -6.80 8.48 -5.78
N PHE A 144 -5.56 8.72 -6.21
CA PHE A 144 -4.89 9.99 -5.97
C PHE A 144 -5.61 11.14 -6.66
N ARG A 145 -5.94 11.00 -7.94
CA ARG A 145 -6.53 12.09 -8.74
C ARG A 145 -7.98 12.39 -8.37
N ARG A 146 -8.78 11.39 -7.98
CA ARG A 146 -10.22 11.56 -7.72
C ARG A 146 -10.55 11.80 -6.25
N SER A 147 -9.64 11.47 -5.35
CA SER A 147 -9.87 11.54 -3.89
C SER A 147 -8.79 12.36 -3.22
N ILE A 148 -7.55 11.87 -3.17
CA ILE A 148 -6.49 12.44 -2.32
C ILE A 148 -6.13 13.88 -2.75
N PHE A 149 -5.88 14.14 -4.03
CA PHE A 149 -5.52 15.47 -4.53
C PHE A 149 -6.67 16.48 -4.38
N GLU A 150 -7.91 16.03 -4.52
CA GLU A 150 -9.07 16.90 -4.29
C GLU A 150 -9.19 17.27 -2.80
N CYS A 151 -8.92 16.32 -1.89
CA CYS A 151 -8.84 16.61 -0.46
C CYS A 151 -7.71 17.61 -0.16
N VAL A 152 -6.54 17.47 -0.78
CA VAL A 152 -5.42 18.42 -0.61
C VAL A 152 -5.82 19.83 -1.06
N LYS A 153 -6.42 19.96 -2.25
CA LYS A 153 -6.87 21.26 -2.80
C LYS A 153 -7.88 21.95 -1.89
N ARG A 154 -8.70 21.19 -1.18
CA ARG A 154 -9.76 21.71 -0.30
C ARG A 154 -9.28 22.10 1.08
N THR A 155 -8.25 21.43 1.58
CA THR A 155 -7.84 21.52 3.00
C THR A 155 -6.58 22.37 3.19
N PHE A 156 -5.65 22.36 2.24
CA PHE A 156 -4.43 23.15 2.30
C PHE A 156 -4.60 24.54 1.69
N VAL A 157 -3.80 25.50 2.16
CA VAL A 157 -3.73 26.83 1.57
C VAL A 157 -3.14 26.77 0.15
N ILE A 158 -3.59 27.66 -0.73
CA ILE A 158 -3.23 27.68 -2.15
C ILE A 158 -1.71 27.74 -2.38
N GLU A 159 -0.97 28.42 -1.50
CA GLU A 159 0.48 28.56 -1.58
C GLU A 159 1.22 27.21 -1.40
N ASP A 160 0.59 26.23 -0.76
CA ASP A 160 1.17 24.90 -0.53
C ASP A 160 0.66 23.85 -1.53
N HIS A 161 -0.37 24.14 -2.33
CA HIS A 161 -0.83 23.24 -3.38
C HIS A 161 0.30 22.89 -4.36
N PHE A 162 1.05 23.88 -4.82
CA PHE A 162 2.18 23.65 -5.72
C PHE A 162 3.31 22.83 -5.07
N LYS A 163 3.54 23.01 -3.76
CA LYS A 163 4.60 22.27 -3.04
C LYS A 163 4.26 20.80 -2.83
N ILE A 164 2.97 20.49 -2.70
CA ILE A 164 2.48 19.13 -2.45
C ILE A 164 2.17 18.43 -3.77
N LEU A 165 1.35 19.04 -4.62
CA LEU A 165 0.76 18.37 -5.78
C LEU A 165 1.77 18.21 -6.91
N VAL A 166 2.55 19.25 -7.26
CA VAL A 166 3.42 19.19 -8.44
C VAL A 166 4.50 18.11 -8.33
N PRO A 167 5.28 18.01 -7.22
CA PRO A 167 6.31 16.99 -7.12
C PRO A 167 5.73 15.58 -7.19
N LEU A 168 4.60 15.33 -6.51
CA LEU A 168 4.01 14.00 -6.49
C LEU A 168 3.29 13.66 -7.79
N GLU A 169 2.47 14.55 -8.36
CA GLU A 169 1.70 14.29 -9.58
C GLU A 169 2.61 13.98 -10.78
N MET A 170 3.75 14.67 -10.91
CA MET A 170 4.72 14.42 -11.99
C MET A 170 5.50 13.11 -11.85
N ASN A 171 5.51 12.52 -10.65
CA ASN A 171 6.26 11.32 -10.32
C ASN A 171 5.38 10.20 -9.76
N LEU A 172 4.05 10.30 -9.86
CA LEU A 172 3.13 9.48 -9.08
C LEU A 172 3.32 7.98 -9.35
N ASP A 173 3.35 7.56 -10.62
CA ASP A 173 3.58 6.16 -11.01
C ASP A 173 4.91 5.63 -10.47
N ARG A 174 5.98 6.44 -10.57
CA ARG A 174 7.30 6.09 -10.07
C ARG A 174 7.31 6.01 -8.54
N ALA A 175 6.62 6.91 -7.86
CA ALA A 175 6.48 6.91 -6.41
C ALA A 175 5.68 5.70 -5.92
N ILE A 176 4.56 5.36 -6.57
CA ILE A 176 3.77 4.14 -6.29
C ILE A 176 4.68 2.93 -6.37
N TYR A 177 5.33 2.71 -7.52
CA TYR A 177 6.09 1.48 -7.72
C TYR A 177 7.38 1.42 -6.88
N LEU A 178 8.12 2.52 -6.75
CA LEU A 178 9.29 2.56 -5.87
C LEU A 178 8.88 2.32 -4.41
N SER A 179 7.78 2.94 -3.96
CA SER A 179 7.28 2.72 -2.61
C SER A 179 6.90 1.27 -2.39
N SER A 180 6.21 0.61 -3.33
CA SER A 180 5.76 -0.77 -3.15
C SER A 180 6.93 -1.75 -3.01
N ILE A 181 7.99 -1.61 -3.83
CA ILE A 181 9.20 -2.44 -3.73
C ILE A 181 9.86 -2.27 -2.35
N PHE A 182 10.09 -1.03 -1.94
CA PHE A 182 10.79 -0.77 -0.67
C PHE A 182 9.89 -1.03 0.55
N HIS A 183 8.57 -0.96 0.39
CA HIS A 183 7.61 -1.33 1.42
C HIS A 183 7.75 -2.81 1.77
N GLU A 184 7.84 -3.68 0.76
CA GLU A 184 8.11 -5.11 0.97
C GLU A 184 9.48 -5.38 1.61
N ILE A 185 10.50 -4.56 1.30
CA ILE A 185 11.80 -4.64 1.99
C ILE A 185 11.66 -4.21 3.46
N GLY A 186 10.91 -3.15 3.74
CA GLY A 186 10.64 -2.68 5.10
C GLY A 186 9.90 -3.71 5.94
N HIS A 187 8.95 -4.45 5.35
CA HIS A 187 8.28 -5.57 6.02
C HIS A 187 9.20 -6.72 6.44
N ARG A 188 10.41 -6.81 5.86
CA ARG A 188 11.45 -7.79 6.20
C ARG A 188 12.45 -7.27 7.23
N THR A 189 12.32 -6.01 7.63
CA THR A 189 13.36 -5.27 8.34
C THR A 189 12.92 -4.93 9.76
N GLY A 190 13.81 -5.11 10.72
CA GLY A 190 13.66 -4.62 12.09
C GLY A 190 12.82 -5.52 13.01
N PRO A 191 12.54 -5.03 14.23
CA PRO A 191 11.93 -5.85 15.27
C PRO A 191 10.48 -6.22 14.98
N PHE A 192 9.76 -5.42 14.18
CA PHE A 192 8.37 -5.65 13.78
C PHE A 192 8.20 -6.22 12.38
N LYS A 193 9.21 -6.93 11.85
CA LYS A 193 9.09 -7.61 10.57
C LYS A 193 7.87 -8.54 10.53
N VAL A 194 7.14 -8.47 9.41
CA VAL A 194 5.90 -9.21 9.13
C VAL A 194 6.05 -10.21 7.98
N SER A 195 7.16 -10.14 7.23
CA SER A 195 7.43 -11.01 6.08
C SER A 195 8.90 -11.50 6.08
N PRO A 196 9.19 -12.77 5.71
CA PRO A 196 8.24 -13.85 5.39
C PRO A 196 7.62 -14.51 6.63
N SER A 197 8.14 -14.20 7.82
CA SER A 197 7.62 -14.70 9.09
C SER A 197 7.81 -13.64 10.17
N PHE A 198 6.88 -13.62 11.13
CA PHE A 198 6.94 -12.70 12.26
C PHE A 198 8.22 -12.87 13.06
N ALA A 199 8.74 -11.76 13.60
CA ALA A 199 9.87 -11.82 14.51
C ALA A 199 9.58 -12.76 15.69
N SER A 200 10.50 -13.71 15.92
CA SER A 200 10.39 -14.64 17.04
C SER A 200 10.45 -13.88 18.38
N GLY A 201 9.55 -14.22 19.29
CA GLY A 201 9.51 -13.63 20.64
C GLY A 201 8.63 -12.38 20.80
N MET A 202 7.84 -12.02 19.78
CA MET A 202 6.73 -11.08 19.95
C MET A 202 5.39 -11.80 20.12
N ASN A 203 4.72 -11.53 21.23
CA ASN A 203 3.37 -11.98 21.54
C ASN A 203 2.44 -10.77 21.45
N LEU A 204 2.10 -10.35 20.24
CA LEU A 204 1.21 -9.24 19.94
C LEU A 204 -0.06 -9.73 19.24
N SER A 205 -1.15 -8.96 19.33
CA SER A 205 -2.35 -9.26 18.55
C SER A 205 -2.11 -9.00 17.05
N PRO A 206 -2.85 -9.65 16.13
CA PRO A 206 -2.70 -9.39 14.69
C PRO A 206 -2.81 -7.91 14.34
N PHE A 207 -3.80 -7.20 14.91
CA PHE A 207 -3.96 -5.75 14.70
C PHE A 207 -2.74 -4.95 15.15
N GLN A 208 -2.13 -5.29 16.29
CA GLN A 208 -0.91 -4.62 16.75
C GLN A 208 0.25 -4.89 15.79
N ILE A 209 0.43 -6.14 15.37
CA ILE A 209 1.49 -6.51 14.43
C ILE A 209 1.34 -5.73 13.12
N ASP A 210 0.13 -5.68 12.56
CA ASP A 210 -0.15 -4.94 11.32
C ASP A 210 0.12 -3.44 11.51
N VAL A 211 -0.27 -2.83 12.64
CA VAL A 211 0.02 -1.42 12.92
C VAL A 211 1.52 -1.15 12.96
N PHE A 212 2.30 -1.92 13.73
CA PHE A 212 3.73 -1.64 13.89
C PHE A 212 4.57 -2.05 12.68
N GLY A 213 4.20 -3.13 11.99
CA GLY A 213 4.87 -3.55 10.76
C GLY A 213 4.77 -2.47 9.67
N GLU A 214 3.56 -1.95 9.45
CA GLU A 214 3.28 -0.89 8.48
C GLU A 214 3.92 0.44 8.89
N LEU A 215 3.83 0.81 10.18
CA LEU A 215 4.39 2.07 10.67
C LEU A 215 5.93 2.11 10.63
N ALA A 216 6.57 0.99 10.99
CA ALA A 216 8.02 0.85 10.88
C ALA A 216 8.45 0.90 9.42
N THR A 217 7.72 0.18 8.54
CA THR A 217 7.96 0.16 7.10
C THR A 217 7.88 1.57 6.50
N ASP A 218 6.78 2.29 6.70
CA ASP A 218 6.61 3.67 6.22
C ASP A 218 7.73 4.59 6.71
N SER A 219 8.13 4.45 7.97
CA SER A 219 9.19 5.27 8.58
C SER A 219 10.57 4.96 7.99
N LEU A 220 10.85 3.68 7.74
CA LEU A 220 12.08 3.25 7.07
C LEU A 220 12.14 3.74 5.63
N LEU A 221 11.03 3.71 4.88
CA LEU A 221 10.98 4.26 3.52
C LEU A 221 11.38 5.73 3.52
N ILE A 222 10.76 6.54 4.38
CA ILE A 222 11.04 7.98 4.42
C ILE A 222 12.46 8.28 4.89
N LYS A 223 12.98 7.51 5.85
CA LYS A 223 14.36 7.65 6.33
C LYS A 223 15.39 7.25 5.27
N ASN A 224 15.20 6.08 4.65
CA ASN A 224 16.21 5.45 3.80
C ASN A 224 16.13 5.92 2.33
N LEU A 225 15.00 6.48 1.89
CA LEU A 225 14.77 7.00 0.54
C LEU A 225 14.70 8.54 0.53
N SER A 226 15.56 9.21 1.30
CA SER A 226 15.56 10.67 1.47
C SER A 226 15.69 11.47 0.16
N GLU A 227 16.27 10.86 -0.87
CA GLU A 227 16.47 11.39 -2.22
C GLU A 227 15.17 11.40 -3.05
N PHE A 228 14.10 10.76 -2.55
CA PHE A 228 12.80 10.64 -3.18
C PHE A 228 11.72 11.27 -2.27
N PRO A 229 11.72 12.60 -2.11
CA PRO A 229 10.73 13.30 -1.27
C PRO A 229 9.27 13.03 -1.70
N GLU A 230 9.06 12.61 -2.95
CA GLU A 230 7.77 12.19 -3.47
C GLU A 230 7.20 10.96 -2.73
N ILE A 231 8.05 10.06 -2.23
CA ILE A 231 7.65 8.89 -1.42
C ILE A 231 7.03 9.33 -0.10
N ALA A 232 7.62 10.33 0.55
CA ALA A 232 7.07 10.85 1.79
C ALA A 232 5.70 11.53 1.58
N LEU A 233 5.54 12.27 0.48
CA LEU A 233 4.25 12.83 0.10
C LEU A 233 3.22 11.73 -0.19
N PHE A 234 3.61 10.71 -0.96
CA PHE A 234 2.77 9.55 -1.27
C PHE A 234 2.25 8.89 0.02
N ILE A 235 3.14 8.53 0.94
CA ILE A 235 2.81 7.88 2.23
C ILE A 235 1.92 8.77 3.09
N ILE A 236 2.30 10.03 3.33
CA ILE A 236 1.52 10.93 4.19
C ILE A 236 0.11 11.11 3.64
N LEU A 237 -0.01 11.39 2.34
CA LEU A 237 -1.30 11.73 1.74
C LEU A 237 -2.23 10.50 1.64
N GLN A 238 -1.71 9.32 1.31
CA GLN A 238 -2.53 8.11 1.27
C GLN A 238 -3.00 7.71 2.67
N ARG A 239 -2.13 7.80 3.69
CA ARG A 239 -2.47 7.42 5.07
C ARG A 239 -3.52 8.35 5.66
N ILE A 240 -3.44 9.64 5.39
CA ILE A 240 -4.43 10.62 5.89
C ILE A 240 -5.72 10.58 5.09
N PHE A 241 -5.67 10.83 3.77
CA PHE A 241 -6.86 11.17 3.00
C PHE A 241 -7.58 9.99 2.37
N TRP A 242 -6.90 8.85 2.23
CA TRP A 242 -7.54 7.63 1.81
C TRP A 242 -7.76 6.68 2.99
N PHE A 243 -6.71 6.07 3.53
CA PHE A 243 -6.86 5.08 4.61
C PHE A 243 -7.53 5.66 5.86
N GLY A 244 -7.04 6.79 6.37
CA GLY A 244 -7.61 7.47 7.54
C GLY A 244 -9.08 7.84 7.38
N ARG A 245 -9.51 8.14 6.14
CA ARG A 245 -10.88 8.58 5.84
C ARG A 245 -11.86 7.44 5.58
N ARG A 246 -11.40 6.20 5.38
CA ARG A 246 -12.29 5.07 5.08
C ARG A 246 -13.30 4.82 6.20
N GLY A 247 -14.57 4.72 5.85
CA GLY A 247 -15.70 4.52 6.77
C GLY A 247 -16.12 5.80 7.51
N PHE A 248 -15.60 6.97 7.11
CA PHE A 248 -15.97 8.24 7.74
C PHE A 248 -17.43 8.60 7.44
N ALA A 249 -17.90 8.36 6.21
CA ALA A 249 -19.31 8.56 5.85
C ALA A 249 -20.27 7.72 6.71
N ASP A 250 -19.86 6.52 7.10
CA ASP A 250 -20.66 5.61 7.93
C ASP A 250 -20.56 5.96 9.43
N ASN A 251 -19.39 6.39 9.88
CA ASN A 251 -19.13 6.76 11.28
C ASN A 251 -18.14 7.93 11.40
N PRO A 252 -18.62 9.18 11.40
CA PRO A 252 -17.77 10.38 11.46
C PRO A 252 -16.97 10.55 12.77
N LEU A 253 -17.24 9.76 13.81
CA LEU A 253 -16.52 9.87 15.08
C LEU A 253 -15.23 9.05 15.10
N SER A 254 -15.22 7.91 14.42
CA SER A 254 -14.08 6.99 14.46
C SER A 254 -13.62 6.51 13.09
N ALA A 255 -14.38 6.75 12.02
CA ALA A 255 -14.18 6.09 10.74
C ALA A 255 -13.95 4.57 10.95
N SER A 256 -13.01 3.96 10.22
CA SER A 256 -12.61 2.56 10.39
C SER A 256 -11.46 2.33 11.39
N ILE A 257 -11.10 3.32 12.22
CA ILE A 257 -9.89 3.29 13.07
C ILE A 257 -9.81 2.09 14.05
N ASN A 258 -10.95 1.50 14.41
CA ASN A 258 -11.01 0.36 15.33
C ASN A 258 -10.99 -1.00 14.61
N ALA A 259 -10.98 -1.01 13.28
CA ALA A 259 -11.06 -2.22 12.45
C ALA A 259 -9.98 -2.27 11.35
N ASP A 260 -9.37 -1.15 10.99
CA ASP A 260 -8.35 -1.04 9.94
C ASP A 260 -7.09 -0.40 10.53
N ASN A 261 -5.98 -1.14 10.50
CA ASN A 261 -4.68 -0.71 10.99
C ASN A 261 -4.21 0.58 10.29
N ASP A 262 -4.50 0.72 8.99
CA ASP A 262 -4.07 1.90 8.22
C ASP A 262 -4.84 3.15 8.62
N ALA A 263 -6.12 3.00 9.01
CA ALA A 263 -6.92 4.11 9.51
C ALA A 263 -6.41 4.59 10.88
N TRP A 264 -5.96 3.64 11.71
CA TRP A 264 -5.29 3.95 12.98
C TRP A 264 -3.96 4.69 12.76
N ILE A 265 -3.13 4.19 11.84
CA ILE A 265 -1.88 4.85 11.44
C ILE A 265 -2.14 6.26 10.90
N GLY A 266 -3.15 6.45 10.06
CA GLY A 266 -3.53 7.78 9.56
C GLY A 266 -3.85 8.78 10.68
N SER A 267 -4.50 8.32 11.75
CA SER A 267 -4.83 9.14 12.92
C SER A 267 -3.61 9.47 13.77
N LEU A 268 -2.71 8.51 13.99
CA LEU A 268 -1.42 8.73 14.63
C LEU A 268 -0.59 9.75 13.84
N LEU A 269 -0.43 9.52 12.54
CA LEU A 269 0.37 10.39 11.68
C LEU A 269 -0.18 11.81 11.66
N TRP A 270 -1.50 12.00 11.65
CA TRP A 270 -2.08 13.34 11.80
C TRP A 270 -1.57 14.06 13.06
N THR A 271 -1.66 13.42 14.22
CA THR A 271 -1.16 13.99 15.49
C THR A 271 0.33 14.35 15.39
N ARG A 272 1.15 13.41 14.91
CA ARG A 272 2.61 13.62 14.82
C ARG A 272 3.02 14.69 13.82
N LEU A 273 2.31 14.81 12.70
CA LEU A 273 2.57 15.83 11.70
C LEU A 273 2.18 17.23 12.20
N ILE A 274 1.13 17.34 13.02
CA ILE A 274 0.76 18.59 13.70
C ILE A 274 1.81 18.97 14.74
N ASP A 275 2.17 18.04 15.63
CA ASP A 275 3.11 18.30 16.73
C ASP A 275 4.52 18.66 16.26
N SER A 276 4.98 18.04 15.16
CA SER A 276 6.27 18.34 14.53
C SER A 276 6.25 19.59 13.65
N GLY A 277 5.07 20.19 13.43
CA GLY A 277 4.87 21.34 12.56
C GLY A 277 5.06 21.05 11.07
N VAL A 278 4.97 19.78 10.65
CA VAL A 278 4.84 19.42 9.23
C VAL A 278 3.51 19.94 8.68
N ILE A 279 2.43 19.77 9.43
CA ILE A 279 1.13 20.38 9.14
C ILE A 279 0.87 21.43 10.22
N THR A 280 0.42 22.62 9.83
CA THR A 280 -0.02 23.65 10.78
C THR A 280 -1.38 24.19 10.38
N GLN A 281 -2.28 24.32 11.35
CA GLN A 281 -3.61 24.86 11.11
C GLN A 281 -3.58 26.38 11.13
N THR A 282 -4.19 27.01 10.13
CA THR A 282 -4.35 28.47 10.05
C THR A 282 -5.82 28.83 9.85
N SER A 283 -6.17 30.10 9.96
CA SER A 283 -7.52 30.59 9.65
C SER A 283 -7.93 30.41 8.18
N ARG A 284 -6.97 30.18 7.28
CA ARG A 284 -7.19 30.01 5.82
C ARG A 284 -7.15 28.56 5.35
N GLY A 285 -6.87 27.60 6.25
CA GLY A 285 -6.62 26.20 5.91
C GLY A 285 -5.31 25.68 6.49
N LEU A 286 -4.90 24.49 6.05
CA LEU A 286 -3.67 23.83 6.47
C LEU A 286 -2.45 24.37 5.72
N LYS A 287 -1.33 24.50 6.41
CA LYS A 287 -0.01 24.75 5.82
C LYS A 287 0.86 23.52 5.91
N PHE A 288 1.75 23.35 4.95
CA PHE A 288 2.65 22.21 4.82
C PHE A 288 4.12 22.63 4.84
N ASN A 289 4.90 22.01 5.72
CA ASN A 289 6.33 22.23 5.87
C ASN A 289 7.11 20.92 5.65
N PRO A 290 7.59 20.67 4.42
CA PRO A 290 8.28 19.42 4.10
C PRO A 290 9.61 19.24 4.85
N SER A 291 10.25 20.33 5.28
CA SER A 291 11.53 20.27 6.01
C SER A 291 11.47 19.54 7.36
N ARG A 292 10.26 19.34 7.90
CA ARG A 292 10.04 18.68 9.19
C ARG A 292 9.73 17.19 9.06
N ILE A 293 9.49 16.69 7.84
CA ILE A 293 9.04 15.31 7.61
C ILE A 293 10.07 14.30 8.11
N ALA A 294 11.33 14.44 7.70
CA ALA A 294 12.39 13.50 8.05
C ALA A 294 12.52 13.36 9.59
N GLY A 295 12.59 14.48 10.31
CA GLY A 295 12.64 14.46 11.78
C GLY A 295 11.39 13.88 12.44
N CYS A 296 10.20 14.07 11.86
CA CYS A 296 8.96 13.47 12.36
C CYS A 296 9.01 11.93 12.28
N PHE A 297 9.39 11.38 11.12
CA PHE A 297 9.46 9.93 10.92
C PHE A 297 10.67 9.29 11.60
N GLU A 298 11.80 10.00 11.75
CA GLU A 298 12.93 9.53 12.53
C GLU A 298 12.59 9.41 14.02
N SER A 299 11.90 10.41 14.59
CA SER A 299 11.39 10.35 15.96
C SER A 299 10.43 9.17 16.14
N LEU A 300 9.53 8.97 15.17
CA LEU A 300 8.56 7.89 15.21
C LEU A 300 9.22 6.51 15.17
N LEU A 301 10.19 6.31 14.28
CA LEU A 301 10.96 5.08 14.19
C LEU A 301 11.72 4.80 15.50
N HIS A 302 12.35 5.82 16.09
CA HIS A 302 13.05 5.68 17.36
C HIS A 302 12.12 5.27 18.52
N GLU A 303 10.90 5.81 18.55
CA GLU A 303 9.90 5.43 19.54
C GLU A 303 9.43 3.98 19.37
N ILE A 304 9.21 3.55 18.12
CA ILE A 304 8.86 2.16 17.78
C ILE A 304 9.99 1.21 18.22
N ASP A 305 11.23 1.53 17.91
CA ASP A 305 12.40 0.73 18.31
C ASP A 305 12.52 0.64 19.83
N SER A 306 12.32 1.76 20.53
CA SER A 306 12.34 1.81 21.99
C SER A 306 11.22 0.98 22.61
N LEU A 307 10.03 0.98 22.00
CA LEU A 307 8.92 0.14 22.41
C LEU A 307 9.23 -1.35 22.19
N ALA A 308 9.78 -1.71 21.02
CA ALA A 308 10.21 -3.09 20.76
C ALA A 308 11.21 -3.58 21.80
N GLN A 309 12.28 -2.81 22.06
CA GLN A 309 13.32 -3.15 23.01
C GLN A 309 12.78 -3.28 24.44
N SER A 310 11.94 -2.33 24.86
CA SER A 310 11.39 -2.32 26.21
C SER A 310 10.35 -3.42 26.45
N THR A 311 9.73 -3.96 25.41
CA THR A 311 8.69 -4.98 25.52
C THR A 311 9.18 -6.40 25.22
N LYS A 312 10.35 -6.55 24.58
CA LYS A 312 10.94 -7.85 24.20
C LYS A 312 11.03 -8.81 25.38
N GLY A 313 10.47 -10.02 25.21
CA GLY A 313 10.49 -11.09 26.21
C GLY A 313 9.63 -10.85 27.45
N ARG A 314 8.82 -9.77 27.49
CA ARG A 314 7.89 -9.52 28.60
C ARG A 314 6.58 -10.27 28.41
N LEU A 315 6.01 -10.75 29.51
CA LEU A 315 4.72 -11.45 29.51
C LEU A 315 3.54 -10.51 29.20
N ASN A 316 3.65 -9.23 29.55
CA ASN A 316 2.62 -8.21 29.37
C ASN A 316 2.85 -7.34 28.12
N GLN A 317 3.39 -7.94 27.06
CA GLN A 317 3.76 -7.21 25.84
C GLN A 317 2.55 -6.50 25.21
N GLN A 318 1.42 -7.22 25.12
CA GLN A 318 0.19 -6.72 24.51
C GLN A 318 -0.36 -5.51 25.26
N GLU A 319 -0.35 -5.54 26.59
CA GLU A 319 -0.83 -4.44 27.43
C GLU A 319 0.05 -3.21 27.30
N LEU A 320 1.38 -3.37 27.28
CA LEU A 320 2.31 -2.25 27.11
C LEU A 320 2.15 -1.59 25.74
N VAL A 321 2.02 -2.39 24.70
CA VAL A 321 1.80 -1.91 23.33
C VAL A 321 0.43 -1.25 23.19
N TRP A 322 -0.62 -1.86 23.75
CA TRP A 322 -1.96 -1.27 23.74
C TRP A 322 -2.00 0.06 24.50
N GLN A 323 -1.33 0.14 25.64
CA GLN A 323 -1.21 1.38 26.40
C GLN A 323 -0.54 2.47 25.55
N TRP A 324 0.61 2.15 24.95
CA TRP A 324 1.29 3.09 24.05
C TRP A 324 0.36 3.57 22.94
N MET A 325 -0.37 2.67 22.27
CA MET A 325 -1.34 3.03 21.22
C MET A 325 -2.44 3.96 21.76
N SER A 326 -3.00 3.65 22.94
CA SER A 326 -4.05 4.48 23.56
C SER A 326 -3.57 5.86 23.99
N ASP A 327 -2.27 6.03 24.21
CA ASP A 327 -1.65 7.31 24.52
C ASP A 327 -1.41 8.16 23.26
N GLN A 328 -1.37 7.55 22.07
CA GLN A 328 -1.09 8.24 20.81
C GLN A 328 -2.31 8.84 20.11
N VAL A 329 -3.46 8.18 20.26
CA VAL A 329 -4.69 8.47 19.52
C VAL A 329 -5.83 8.58 20.52
N PRO A 330 -6.76 9.55 20.39
CA PRO A 330 -7.86 9.72 21.33
C PRO A 330 -8.58 8.40 21.64
N PHE A 331 -8.55 8.00 22.91
CA PHE A 331 -9.08 6.71 23.36
C PHE A 331 -10.05 6.91 24.52
N MET A 332 -11.29 6.43 24.35
CA MET A 332 -12.32 6.56 25.37
C MET A 332 -13.22 5.33 25.39
N ARG A 333 -13.52 4.81 26.59
CA ARG A 333 -14.42 3.65 26.79
C ARG A 333 -14.03 2.43 25.92
N GLY A 334 -12.74 2.17 25.81
CA GLY A 334 -12.23 0.99 25.09
C GLY A 334 -12.19 1.13 23.56
N ARG A 335 -12.35 2.34 23.01
CA ARG A 335 -12.35 2.59 21.56
C ARG A 335 -11.52 3.82 21.20
N PHE A 336 -10.91 3.78 20.02
CA PHE A 336 -10.22 4.91 19.43
C PHE A 336 -11.20 5.81 18.66
N PHE A 337 -10.89 7.10 18.65
CA PHE A 337 -11.63 8.17 17.97
C PHE A 337 -10.69 8.99 17.10
N LEU A 338 -11.25 9.64 16.08
CA LEU A 338 -10.49 10.56 15.25
C LEU A 338 -10.04 11.77 16.09
N PRO A 339 -8.79 12.25 15.93
CA PRO A 339 -8.41 13.57 16.42
C PRO A 339 -9.35 14.65 15.88
N GLU A 340 -9.79 15.59 16.72
CA GLU A 340 -10.78 16.62 16.35
C GLU A 340 -10.35 17.43 15.11
N GLY A 341 -9.05 17.75 15.00
CA GLY A 341 -8.50 18.42 13.82
C GLY A 341 -8.62 17.59 12.54
N LEU A 342 -8.37 16.28 12.61
CA LEU A 342 -8.49 15.37 11.46
C LEU A 342 -9.96 15.19 11.05
N LYS A 343 -10.84 15.04 12.04
CA LYS A 343 -12.28 14.97 11.82
C LYS A 343 -12.79 16.20 11.09
N ALA A 344 -12.44 17.40 11.55
CA ALA A 344 -12.82 18.64 10.88
C ALA A 344 -12.31 18.70 9.43
N VAL A 345 -11.10 18.21 9.17
CA VAL A 345 -10.55 18.08 7.81
C VAL A 345 -11.40 17.12 6.96
N PHE A 346 -11.78 15.96 7.48
CA PHE A 346 -12.64 15.03 6.74
C PHE A 346 -14.04 15.57 6.49
N GLU A 347 -14.61 16.34 7.43
CA GLU A 347 -15.89 17.04 7.23
C GLU A 347 -15.82 18.03 6.06
N THR A 348 -14.69 18.72 5.85
CA THR A 348 -14.53 19.59 4.67
C THR A 348 -14.48 18.82 3.35
N CYS A 349 -14.17 17.52 3.39
CA CYS A 349 -14.02 16.64 2.24
C CYS A 349 -15.16 15.59 2.12
N HIS A 350 -16.26 15.75 2.85
CA HIS A 350 -17.32 14.73 2.94
C HIS A 350 -17.99 14.39 1.60
N ASP A 351 -17.94 15.30 0.63
CA ASP A 351 -18.48 15.13 -0.72
C ASP A 351 -17.50 14.48 -1.71
N ILE A 352 -16.22 14.36 -1.34
CA ILE A 352 -15.20 13.69 -2.12
C ILE A 352 -15.30 12.18 -1.87
N PRO A 353 -15.34 11.31 -2.89
CA PRO A 353 -15.48 9.88 -2.68
C PRO A 353 -14.31 9.30 -1.89
N GLU A 354 -14.59 8.49 -0.85
CA GLU A 354 -13.55 7.76 -0.10
C GLU A 354 -12.90 6.68 -0.97
N VAL A 355 -13.70 6.00 -1.78
CA VAL A 355 -13.25 4.97 -2.73
C VAL A 355 -13.84 5.27 -4.11
N PRO A 356 -13.14 6.05 -4.95
CA PRO A 356 -13.59 6.32 -6.30
C PRO A 356 -13.60 5.02 -7.13
N HIS A 357 -14.66 4.84 -7.93
CA HIS A 357 -14.73 3.73 -8.87
C HIS A 357 -13.60 3.86 -9.90
N PHE A 358 -12.87 2.76 -10.12
CA PHE A 358 -11.87 2.65 -11.18
C PHE A 358 -12.52 2.16 -12.48
N GLN A 359 -12.28 2.88 -13.58
CA GLN A 359 -12.70 2.49 -14.92
C GLN A 359 -11.48 2.02 -15.72
N PRO A 360 -11.42 0.73 -16.09
CA PRO A 360 -10.34 0.20 -16.94
C PRO A 360 -10.27 0.87 -18.31
N THR A 361 -9.13 0.71 -18.97
CA THR A 361 -8.84 1.32 -20.28
C THR A 361 -9.82 0.87 -21.36
N PHE A 362 -10.17 -0.41 -21.38
CA PHE A 362 -11.11 -1.02 -22.31
C PHE A 362 -12.36 -1.51 -21.57
N SER A 363 -13.50 -1.47 -22.27
CA SER A 363 -14.75 -2.01 -21.73
C SER A 363 -14.68 -3.53 -21.58
N TYR A 364 -15.49 -4.07 -20.66
CA TYR A 364 -15.61 -5.51 -20.44
C TYR A 364 -15.91 -6.33 -21.71
N GLN A 365 -16.64 -5.77 -22.69
CA GLN A 365 -16.90 -6.44 -23.97
C GLN A 365 -15.63 -6.86 -24.73
N HIS A 366 -14.53 -6.11 -24.56
CA HIS A 366 -13.23 -6.42 -25.17
C HIS A 366 -12.41 -7.44 -24.36
N LEU A 367 -12.88 -7.86 -23.18
CA LEU A 367 -12.13 -8.78 -22.31
C LEU A 367 -11.89 -10.14 -22.98
N ASN A 368 -12.89 -10.67 -23.68
CA ASN A 368 -12.76 -11.96 -24.36
C ASN A 368 -11.78 -11.90 -25.55
N GLU A 369 -11.74 -10.77 -26.25
CA GLU A 369 -10.77 -10.53 -27.33
C GLU A 369 -9.34 -10.49 -26.77
N LEU A 370 -9.13 -9.75 -25.67
CA LEU A 370 -7.84 -9.70 -24.97
C LEU A 370 -7.43 -11.06 -24.42
N ARG A 371 -8.36 -11.84 -23.85
CA ARG A 371 -8.08 -13.21 -23.38
C ARG A 371 -7.64 -14.16 -24.49
N SER A 372 -8.26 -14.06 -25.66
CA SER A 372 -7.83 -14.89 -26.80
C SER A 372 -6.38 -14.63 -27.20
N GLN A 373 -5.86 -13.43 -26.93
CA GLN A 373 -4.45 -13.07 -27.10
C GLN A 373 -3.58 -13.50 -25.91
N ALA A 374 -4.12 -13.50 -24.68
CA ALA A 374 -3.43 -13.99 -23.48
C ALA A 374 -3.21 -15.51 -23.47
N VAL A 375 -4.14 -16.26 -24.08
CA VAL A 375 -4.13 -17.74 -24.12
C VAL A 375 -3.46 -18.28 -25.38
N ALA A 376 -3.17 -17.43 -26.39
CA ALA A 376 -2.48 -17.87 -27.60
C ALA A 376 -1.11 -18.46 -27.24
N PRO A 377 -0.88 -19.76 -27.44
CA PRO A 377 0.41 -20.34 -27.14
C PRO A 377 1.44 -19.77 -28.09
N ALA A 378 2.70 -19.75 -27.65
CA ALA A 378 3.88 -19.73 -28.49
C ALA A 378 3.97 -20.99 -29.38
N CYS A 379 2.91 -21.31 -30.13
CA CYS A 379 2.97 -22.14 -31.32
C CYS A 379 3.47 -21.25 -32.47
N GLY A 380 4.68 -20.71 -32.31
CA GLY A 380 5.51 -20.41 -33.45
C GLY A 380 5.82 -21.77 -34.08
N GLU A 381 5.32 -21.96 -35.29
CA GLU A 381 5.67 -23.09 -36.15
C GLU A 381 7.20 -23.28 -36.10
N ILE A 382 7.63 -24.42 -35.56
CA ILE A 382 8.96 -24.95 -35.86
C ILE A 382 8.86 -25.34 -37.34
N ALA A 383 9.35 -24.45 -38.21
CA ALA A 383 9.58 -24.74 -39.62
C ALA A 383 10.81 -25.63 -39.80
#